data_AF-A0A2V9D8B9-F1
#
_entry.id   AF-A0A2V9D8B9-F1
#
_cell.length_a   1.000
_cell.length_b   1.000
_cell.length_c   1.000
_cell.angle_alpha   90.00
_cell.angle_beta   90.00
_cell.angle_gamma   90.00
#
_symmetry.space_group_name_H-M   'P 1'
#
loop_
_entity.id
_entity.type
_entity.pdbx_description
1 polymer ?
#
loop_
_entity_poly.entity_id
_entity_poly.type
_entity_poly.pdbx_seq_one_letter_code
_entity_poly.pdbx_strand_id
1 'polypeptide(L)'
;MYARKLKVEIMVGGERRPCPLDWLDSFCMRNFTGAAEFDDTLPTGDGALEASFRVDPERLAAALAAWLTQRGKGNGQPVHVEIHAALKPG
;
A
#
# COMPACT_ATOMS: atom_id res chain seq x y z
N MET A 1 16.90 4.75 10.99
CA MET A 1 15.67 4.63 10.17
C MET A 1 14.49 4.79 11.11
N TYR A 2 13.67 5.82 10.94
CA TYR A 2 12.44 5.98 11.70
C TYR A 2 11.30 5.37 10.88
N ALA A 3 10.83 4.18 11.24
CA ALA A 3 9.76 3.50 10.55
C ALA A 3 8.46 3.63 11.34
N ARG A 4 7.43 4.22 10.74
CA ARG A 4 6.05 4.08 11.24
C ARG A 4 5.44 2.83 10.65
N LYS A 5 4.62 2.16 11.45
CA LYS A 5 3.84 1.01 11.02
C LYS A 5 2.51 1.50 10.46
N LEU A 6 2.16 1.00 9.28
CA LEU A 6 0.96 1.34 8.54
C LEU A 6 0.14 0.07 8.31
N LYS A 7 -1.18 0.23 8.39
CA LYS A 7 -2.16 -0.75 7.93
C LYS A 7 -2.67 -0.34 6.56
N VAL A 8 -2.68 -1.28 5.61
CA VAL A 8 -3.10 -1.06 4.23
C VAL A 8 -4.29 -1.97 3.94
N GLU A 9 -5.42 -1.35 3.61
CA GLU A 9 -6.65 -2.04 3.25
C GLU A 9 -7.03 -1.70 1.81
N ILE A 10 -7.57 -2.69 1.11
CA ILE A 10 -8.10 -2.53 -0.23
C ILE A 10 -9.60 -2.74 -0.22
N MET A 11 -10.29 -2.04 -1.11
CA MET A 11 -11.70 -2.28 -1.40
C MET A 11 -11.88 -2.56 -2.89
N VAL A 12 -12.51 -3.69 -3.20
CA VAL A 12 -12.85 -4.12 -4.56
C VAL A 12 -14.28 -4.63 -4.54
N GLY A 13 -15.15 -4.07 -5.38
CA GLY A 13 -16.54 -4.52 -5.45
C GLY A 13 -17.34 -4.36 -4.16
N GLY A 14 -16.93 -3.45 -3.28
CA GLY A 14 -17.54 -3.25 -1.96
C GLY A 14 -17.00 -4.17 -0.86
N GLU A 15 -16.11 -5.12 -1.18
CA GLU A 15 -15.46 -5.97 -0.19
C GLU A 15 -14.15 -5.34 0.29
N ARG A 16 -14.01 -5.18 1.61
CA ARG A 16 -12.81 -4.65 2.27
C ARG A 16 -11.95 -5.79 2.79
N ARG A 17 -10.66 -5.78 2.48
CA ARG A 17 -9.69 -6.77 2.96
C ARG A 17 -8.28 -6.19 3.12
N PRO A 18 -7.39 -6.81 3.92
CA PRO A 18 -5.98 -6.46 3.93
C PRO A 18 -5.39 -6.53 2.51
N CYS A 19 -4.53 -5.58 2.16
CA CYS A 19 -3.82 -5.64 0.88
C CYS A 19 -2.86 -6.85 0.90
N PRO A 20 -2.95 -7.78 -0.06
CA PRO A 20 -2.05 -8.93 -0.12
C PRO A 20 -0.57 -8.53 -0.12
N LEU A 21 0.27 -9.27 0.62
CA LEU A 21 1.71 -9.01 0.71
C LEU A 21 2.37 -9.02 -0.67
N ASP A 22 2.01 -9.97 -1.54
CA ASP A 22 2.58 -10.07 -2.89
C ASP A 22 2.28 -8.83 -3.76
N TRP A 23 1.16 -8.14 -3.50
CA TRP A 23 0.81 -6.90 -4.19
C TRP A 23 1.61 -5.73 -3.64
N LEU A 24 1.79 -5.67 -2.32
CA LEU A 24 2.65 -4.67 -1.66
C LEU A 24 4.10 -4.81 -2.13
N ASP A 25 4.63 -6.04 -2.13
CA ASP A 25 5.98 -6.35 -2.64
C ASP A 25 6.14 -5.90 -4.08
N SER A 26 5.20 -6.29 -4.95
CA SER A 26 5.25 -5.91 -6.36
C SER A 26 5.22 -4.39 -6.60
N PHE A 27 4.51 -3.65 -5.74
CA PHE A 27 4.46 -2.18 -5.82
C PHE A 27 5.74 -1.53 -5.27
N CYS A 28 6.26 -2.01 -4.15
CA CYS A 28 7.44 -1.44 -3.49
C CYS A 28 8.76 -1.81 -4.19
N MET A 29 8.74 -2.76 -5.14
CA MET A 29 9.90 -3.05 -5.97
C MET A 29 10.24 -1.88 -6.91
N ARG A 30 11.37 -1.25 -6.57
CA ARG A 30 12.11 -0.10 -7.14
C ARG A 30 12.03 0.19 -8.66
N ASN A 31 11.66 -0.78 -9.50
CA ASN A 31 11.75 -0.66 -10.96
C ASN A 31 10.44 -0.31 -11.67
N PHE A 32 9.30 -0.20 -10.98
CA PHE A 32 8.01 -0.10 -11.68
C PHE A 32 7.19 1.18 -11.44
N THR A 33 7.35 1.87 -10.32
CA THR A 33 6.56 3.10 -10.06
C THR A 33 7.22 4.36 -10.63
N GLY A 34 8.54 4.34 -10.86
CA GLY A 34 9.31 5.52 -11.27
C GLY A 34 9.33 6.66 -10.22
N ALA A 35 8.76 6.40 -9.03
CA ALA A 35 8.50 7.38 -8.00
C ALA A 35 9.37 7.08 -6.77
N ALA A 36 10.57 7.66 -6.76
CA ALA A 36 11.56 7.48 -5.67
C ALA A 36 11.03 7.90 -4.28
N GLU A 37 9.92 8.64 -4.25
CA GLU A 37 9.22 9.03 -3.02
C GLU A 37 8.70 7.85 -2.17
N PHE A 38 8.55 6.66 -2.76
CA PHE A 38 8.11 5.45 -2.05
C PHE A 38 9.26 4.45 -1.80
N ASP A 39 10.50 4.82 -2.10
CA ASP A 39 11.68 3.95 -1.87
C ASP A 39 11.90 3.63 -0.39
N ASP A 40 11.41 4.50 0.50
CA ASP A 40 11.45 4.30 1.95
C ASP A 40 10.19 3.56 2.47
N THR A 41 9.73 2.53 1.75
CA THR A 41 8.65 1.63 2.16
C THR A 41 9.11 0.17 2.22
N LEU A 42 8.58 -0.60 3.17
CA LEU A 42 8.94 -1.99 3.42
C LEU A 42 7.69 -2.81 3.76
N PRO A 43 7.20 -3.68 2.87
CA PRO A 43 6.15 -4.63 3.19
C PRO A 43 6.61 -5.60 4.29
N THR A 44 5.73 -5.86 5.26
CA THR A 44 6.03 -6.73 6.42
C THR A 44 5.01 -7.84 6.62
N GLY A 45 3.90 -7.83 5.87
CA GLY A 45 2.84 -8.83 5.91
C GLY A 45 1.60 -8.36 5.16
N ASP A 46 0.55 -9.19 5.11
CA ASP A 46 -0.73 -8.81 4.54
C ASP A 46 -1.29 -7.57 5.25
N GLY A 47 -1.52 -6.53 4.47
CA GLY A 47 -1.97 -5.21 4.93
C GLY A 47 -1.00 -4.53 5.89
N ALA A 48 0.26 -4.96 5.98
CA ALA A 48 1.25 -4.40 6.91
C ALA A 48 2.44 -3.82 6.16
N LEU A 49 2.69 -2.53 6.37
CA LEU A 49 3.75 -1.78 5.71
C LEU A 49 4.50 -0.93 6.73
N GLU A 50 5.82 -0.96 6.69
CA GLU A 50 6.67 0.02 7.37
C GLU A 50 7.09 1.10 6.38
N ALA A 51 7.08 2.36 6.81
CA ALA A 51 7.49 3.47 5.96
C ALA A 51 8.23 4.53 6.77
N SER A 52 9.14 5.25 6.11
CA SER A 52 9.72 6.48 6.65
C SER A 52 8.63 7.54 6.92
N PHE A 53 8.87 8.42 7.90
CA PHE A 53 8.01 9.58 8.14
C PHE A 53 7.98 10.60 6.98
N ARG A 54 8.91 10.49 6.02
CA ARG A 54 8.93 11.33 4.79
C ARG A 54 7.93 10.88 3.73
N VAL A 55 7.48 9.63 3.78
CA VAL A 55 6.42 9.14 2.89
C VAL A 55 5.11 9.83 3.29
N ASP A 56 4.22 10.11 2.35
CA ASP A 56 2.87 10.59 2.66
C ASP A 56 1.88 9.42 2.52
N PRO A 57 1.17 9.00 3.59
CA PRO A 57 0.23 7.89 3.53
C PRO A 57 -0.89 8.07 2.52
N GLU A 58 -1.41 9.29 2.36
CA GLU A 58 -2.52 9.57 1.45
C GLU A 58 -2.06 9.46 -0.01
N ARG A 59 -0.87 10.02 -0.31
CA ARG A 59 -0.28 9.91 -1.64
C ARG A 59 0.14 8.49 -1.97
N LEU A 60 0.68 7.75 -0.99
CA LEU A 60 0.99 6.33 -1.14
C LEU A 60 -0.27 5.50 -1.43
N ALA A 61 -1.38 5.76 -0.71
CA ALA A 61 -2.65 5.08 -0.93
C ALA A 61 -3.18 5.33 -2.35
N ALA A 62 -3.18 6.59 -2.80
CA ALA A 62 -3.61 6.96 -4.14
C ALA A 62 -2.75 6.31 -5.24
N ALA A 63 -1.43 6.31 -5.06
CA ALA A 63 -0.51 5.70 -6.01
C ALA A 63 -0.68 4.17 -6.09
N LEU A 64 -0.82 3.51 -4.93
CA LEU A 64 -1.07 2.07 -4.86
C LEU A 64 -2.42 1.70 -5.51
N ALA A 65 -3.48 2.45 -5.24
CA ALA A 65 -4.81 2.24 -5.84
C ALA A 65 -4.78 2.33 -7.38
N ALA A 66 -4.14 3.39 -7.90
CA ALA A 66 -3.98 3.59 -9.34
C ALA A 66 -3.19 2.44 -9.98
N TRP A 67 -2.07 2.05 -9.36
CA TRP A 67 -1.23 0.97 -9.85
C TRP A 67 -1.95 -0.38 -9.85
N LEU A 68 -2.65 -0.75 -8.76
CA LEU A 68 -3.42 -1.99 -8.66
C LEU A 68 -4.54 -2.07 -9.70
N THR A 69 -5.23 -0.96 -9.92
CA THR A 69 -6.27 -0.84 -10.94
C THR A 69 -5.68 -1.03 -12.35
N GLN A 70 -4.57 -0.36 -12.66
CA GLN A 70 -3.87 -0.51 -13.95
C GLN A 70 -3.38 -1.94 -14.18
N ARG A 71 -3.01 -2.67 -13.12
CA ARG A 71 -2.60 -4.07 -13.18
C ARG A 71 -3.75 -5.08 -13.20
N GLY A 72 -5.00 -4.63 -13.18
CA GLY A 72 -6.17 -5.49 -13.21
C GLY A 72 -6.40 -6.31 -11.93
N LYS A 73 -5.80 -5.89 -10.80
CA LYS A 73 -5.90 -6.62 -9.52
C LYS A 73 -7.31 -6.61 -8.92
N GLY A 74 -8.17 -5.71 -9.38
CA GLY A 74 -9.57 -5.62 -8.99
C GLY A 74 -10.54 -6.47 -9.82
N ASN A 75 -10.07 -7.45 -10.61
CA ASN A 75 -10.93 -8.32 -11.44
C ASN A 75 -11.91 -7.53 -12.33
N GLY A 76 -11.42 -6.46 -12.97
CA GLY A 76 -12.23 -5.58 -13.82
C GLY A 76 -12.94 -4.44 -13.08
N GLN A 77 -12.84 -4.38 -11.75
CA GLN A 77 -13.34 -3.27 -10.94
C GLN A 77 -12.19 -2.37 -10.45
N PRO A 78 -12.47 -1.08 -10.17
CA PRO A 78 -11.51 -0.20 -9.51
C PRO A 78 -11.07 -0.75 -8.16
N VAL A 79 -9.78 -0.61 -7.85
CA VAL A 79 -9.25 -0.90 -6.52
C VAL A 79 -9.11 0.41 -5.77
N HIS A 80 -9.79 0.53 -4.63
CA HIS A 80 -9.55 1.62 -3.69
C HIS A 80 -8.60 1.15 -2.60
N VAL A 81 -7.78 2.07 -2.08
CA VAL A 81 -6.80 1.79 -1.02
C VAL A 81 -6.98 2.81 0.08
N GLU A 82 -6.95 2.33 1.31
CA GLU A 82 -6.83 3.17 2.50
C GLU A 82 -5.60 2.77 3.31
N ILE A 83 -4.88 3.77 3.83
CA ILE A 83 -3.69 3.57 4.65
C ILE A 83 -3.85 4.32 5.96
N HIS A 84 -3.74 3.58 7.06
CA HIS A 84 -3.91 4.10 8.42
C HIS A 84 -2.68 3.79 9.25
N ALA A 85 -2.39 4.61 10.27
CA ALA A 85 -1.36 4.26 11.24
C ALA A 85 -1.77 2.96 11.97
N ALA A 86 -0.83 2.02 12.11
CA ALA A 86 -1.10 0.84 12.93
C ALA A 86 -1.27 1.29 14.38
N LEU A 87 -2.48 1.09 14.93
CA LEU A 87 -2.71 1.27 16.36
C LEU A 87 -1.69 0.41 17.12
N LYS A 88 -1.01 1.01 18.10
CA LYS A 88 -0.20 0.23 19.04
C LYS A 88 -1.14 -0.81 19.68
N PRO A 89 -0.84 -2.11 19.64
CA PRO A 89 -1.50 -3.03 20.56
C PRO A 89 -1.19 -2.52 21.97
N GLY A 90 -2.26 -2.27 22.74
CA GLY A 90 -2.17 -1.88 24.14
C GLY A 90 -1.60 -2.99 25.02
#